data_AF-A0A7S2EEA0-F1
#
_entry.id   AF-A0A7S2EEA0-F1
#
_cell.length_a   1.000
_cell.length_b   1.000
_cell.length_c   1.000
_cell.angle_alpha   90.00
_cell.angle_beta   90.00
_cell.angle_gamma   90.00
#
_symmetry.space_group_name_H-M   'P 1'
#
loop_
_entity.id
_entity.type
_entity.pdbx_description
1 polymer ?
#
loop_
_entity_poly.entity_id
_entity_poly.type
_entity_poly.pdbx_seq_one_letter_code
_entity_poly.pdbx_strand_id
1 'polypeptide(L)'
;EEGSGFEDFSSVSKMNQNMETPRTMKEEKGFNPYPSNVFTACIYWDDDLSEREESILAEWEGHDWKHYPGREIIENFAVDGKDFILSDETYDYAAYWPCRVFIKEDVDEGESYTVRIFQMPKSSNTPWWHSADLPRLLSNYPRESLKFFNKPYKSDQHLPNAFRHHIGLRDDIFPQQWKDRSA
;
A
#
# COMPACT_ATOMS: atom_id res chain seq x y z
N GLU A 1 -26.40 41.76 2.19
CA GLU A 1 -27.20 40.74 1.49
C GLU A 1 -26.55 39.39 1.77
N GLU A 2 -27.15 38.63 2.68
CA GLU A 2 -26.67 37.32 3.08
C GLU A 2 -27.08 36.31 2.02
N GLY A 3 -26.14 35.88 1.18
CA GLY A 3 -26.34 34.77 0.26
C GLY A 3 -26.48 33.48 1.06
N SER A 4 -27.68 32.91 1.12
CA SER A 4 -27.90 31.61 1.73
C SER A 4 -27.16 30.55 0.91
N GLY A 5 -26.10 29.96 1.48
CA GLY A 5 -25.28 28.91 0.86
C GLY A 5 -26.02 27.56 0.71
N PHE A 6 -27.31 27.58 0.41
CA PHE A 6 -28.18 26.41 0.30
C PHE A 6 -28.32 25.87 -1.12
N GLU A 7 -27.69 26.48 -2.13
CA GLU A 7 -27.86 26.05 -3.52
C GLU A 7 -27.01 24.84 -3.95
N ASP A 8 -26.08 24.37 -3.11
CA ASP A 8 -25.12 23.30 -3.47
C ASP A 8 -25.41 21.92 -2.83
N PHE A 9 -26.66 21.67 -2.41
CA PHE A 9 -27.03 20.35 -1.87
C PHE A 9 -27.46 19.38 -2.98
N SER A 10 -26.62 18.38 -3.25
CA SER A 10 -26.96 17.23 -4.08
C SER A 10 -27.78 16.21 -3.28
N SER A 11 -28.95 15.80 -3.77
CA SER A 11 -29.77 14.80 -3.06
C SER A 11 -29.05 13.46 -2.93
N VAL A 12 -29.25 12.75 -1.82
CA VAL A 12 -28.70 11.40 -1.57
C VAL A 12 -29.02 10.43 -2.71
N SER A 13 -30.19 10.57 -3.35
CA SER A 13 -30.57 9.76 -4.51
C SER A 13 -29.64 9.93 -5.71
N LYS A 14 -29.08 11.14 -5.93
CA LYS A 14 -28.07 11.39 -6.96
C LYS A 14 -26.70 10.79 -6.59
N MET A 15 -26.34 10.75 -5.30
CA MET A 15 -25.10 10.11 -4.85
C MET A 15 -25.17 8.58 -5.04
N ASN A 16 -26.32 7.97 -4.75
CA ASN A 16 -26.52 6.53 -4.95
C ASN A 16 -26.50 6.11 -6.43
N GLN A 17 -26.82 7.01 -7.35
CA GLN A 17 -26.74 6.74 -8.80
C GLN A 17 -25.30 6.70 -9.33
N ASN A 18 -24.35 7.31 -8.61
CA ASN A 18 -22.93 7.35 -8.98
C ASN A 18 -22.07 6.36 -8.18
N MET A 19 -22.68 5.47 -7.38
CA MET A 19 -21.91 4.40 -6.75
C MET A 19 -21.39 3.46 -7.83
N GLU A 20 -20.07 3.28 -7.89
CA GLU A 20 -19.44 2.27 -8.73
C GLU A 20 -20.10 0.91 -8.45
N THR A 21 -20.42 0.17 -9.51
CA THR A 21 -21.02 -1.17 -9.37
C THR A 21 -20.13 -2.04 -8.50
N PRO A 22 -20.69 -2.74 -7.48
CA PRO A 22 -19.91 -3.67 -6.68
C PRO A 22 -19.29 -4.73 -7.59
N ARG A 23 -17.99 -5.01 -7.40
CA ARG A 23 -17.26 -5.98 -8.21
C ARG A 23 -17.78 -7.39 -7.97
N THR A 24 -17.68 -8.24 -8.98
CA THR A 24 -18.00 -9.66 -8.81
C THR A 24 -16.86 -10.38 -8.05
N MET A 25 -17.19 -11.41 -7.28
CA MET A 25 -16.21 -12.28 -6.58
C MET A 25 -15.12 -12.85 -7.52
N LYS A 26 -15.42 -12.96 -8.82
CA LYS A 26 -14.48 -13.43 -9.84
C LYS A 26 -13.46 -12.34 -10.24
N GLU A 27 -13.89 -11.07 -10.27
CA GLU A 27 -13.02 -9.93 -10.54
C GLU A 27 -12.11 -9.60 -9.36
N GLU A 28 -12.61 -9.76 -8.12
CA GLU A 28 -11.78 -9.66 -6.93
C GLU A 28 -10.68 -10.72 -6.92
N LYS A 29 -10.91 -11.92 -7.45
CA LYS A 29 -9.86 -12.96 -7.58
C LYS A 29 -8.88 -12.75 -8.74
N GLY A 30 -8.96 -11.61 -9.45
CA GLY A 30 -8.10 -11.28 -10.58
C GLY A 30 -6.72 -10.72 -10.21
N PHE A 31 -6.02 -10.13 -11.19
CA PHE A 31 -4.62 -9.66 -11.10
C PHE A 31 -4.40 -8.43 -10.18
N ASN A 32 -5.48 -7.83 -9.66
CA ASN A 32 -5.43 -6.80 -8.63
C ASN A 32 -6.74 -6.83 -7.81
N PRO A 33 -6.81 -7.60 -6.71
CA PRO A 33 -8.01 -7.72 -5.89
C PRO A 33 -8.46 -6.38 -5.28
N TYR A 34 -7.55 -5.42 -5.14
CA TYR A 34 -7.78 -4.26 -4.31
C TYR A 34 -8.38 -3.06 -5.06
N PRO A 35 -9.09 -2.16 -4.35
CA PRO A 35 -9.50 -0.87 -4.85
C PRO A 35 -8.34 -0.03 -5.43
N SER A 36 -8.59 0.74 -6.50
CA SER A 36 -7.54 1.53 -7.16
C SER A 36 -7.00 2.67 -6.29
N ASN A 37 -7.76 3.09 -5.28
CA ASN A 37 -7.41 4.10 -4.29
C ASN A 37 -6.55 3.57 -3.13
N VAL A 38 -6.29 2.27 -3.07
CA VAL A 38 -5.47 1.65 -2.02
C VAL A 38 -4.12 1.23 -2.60
N PHE A 39 -3.07 1.28 -1.79
CA PHE A 39 -1.80 0.62 -2.04
C PHE A 39 -1.41 -0.22 -0.83
N THR A 40 -0.53 -1.19 -1.06
CA THR A 40 -0.06 -2.12 -0.03
C THR A 40 1.37 -1.78 0.39
N ALA A 41 1.64 -1.91 1.68
CA ALA A 41 3.00 -2.00 2.20
C ALA A 41 3.18 -3.30 2.97
N CYS A 42 4.39 -3.81 2.94
CA CYS A 42 4.80 -5.08 3.51
C CYS A 42 5.93 -4.82 4.51
N ILE A 43 5.91 -5.53 5.63
CA ILE A 43 7.07 -5.58 6.52
C ILE A 43 8.25 -6.23 5.79
N TYR A 44 9.39 -5.56 5.79
CA TYR A 44 10.58 -6.08 5.12
C TYR A 44 11.84 -5.48 5.76
N TRP A 45 12.83 -6.34 6.00
CA TRP A 45 14.17 -5.98 6.45
C TRP A 45 15.22 -6.72 5.63
N ASP A 46 16.35 -6.07 5.41
CA ASP A 46 17.40 -6.54 4.49
C ASP A 46 18.37 -7.52 5.17
N ASP A 47 18.47 -7.47 6.50
CA ASP A 47 19.52 -8.13 7.28
C ASP A 47 19.50 -9.67 7.13
N ASP A 48 18.30 -10.27 7.00
CA ASP A 48 18.13 -11.72 6.84
C ASP A 48 18.47 -12.24 5.44
N LEU A 49 18.62 -11.33 4.48
CA LEU A 49 18.76 -11.70 3.09
C LEU A 49 20.17 -11.57 2.57
N SER A 50 21.09 -10.88 3.24
CA SER A 50 22.46 -10.67 2.71
C SER A 50 23.21 -11.96 2.32
N GLU A 51 23.28 -12.96 3.20
CA GLU A 51 23.98 -14.23 2.92
C GLU A 51 23.22 -15.10 1.91
N ARG A 52 21.88 -15.11 2.01
CA ARG A 52 21.02 -15.90 1.13
C ARG A 52 20.95 -15.28 -0.27
N GLU A 53 20.95 -13.96 -0.36
CA GLU A 53 20.94 -13.18 -1.60
C GLU A 53 22.22 -13.34 -2.38
N GLU A 54 23.40 -13.41 -1.75
CA GLU A 54 24.63 -13.68 -2.51
C GLU A 54 24.55 -15.03 -3.26
N SER A 55 23.99 -16.07 -2.62
CA SER A 55 23.78 -17.36 -3.26
C SER A 55 22.73 -17.31 -4.38
N ILE A 56 21.63 -16.59 -4.15
CA ILE A 56 20.54 -16.42 -5.11
C ILE A 56 20.99 -15.58 -6.31
N LEU A 57 21.71 -14.48 -6.06
CA LEU A 57 22.28 -13.59 -7.07
C LEU A 57 23.26 -14.34 -7.97
N ALA A 58 24.12 -15.18 -7.39
CA ALA A 58 25.05 -16.00 -8.15
C ALA A 58 24.33 -17.03 -9.04
N GLU A 59 23.21 -17.59 -8.56
CA GLU A 59 22.36 -18.48 -9.36
C GLU A 59 21.62 -17.73 -10.48
N TRP A 60 21.30 -16.44 -10.27
CA TRP A 60 20.43 -15.68 -11.17
C TRP A 60 21.19 -14.74 -12.12
N GLU A 61 22.51 -14.64 -11.99
CA GLU A 61 23.34 -13.81 -12.84
C GLU A 61 23.17 -14.22 -14.32
N GLY A 62 22.50 -13.37 -15.11
CA GLY A 62 22.19 -13.63 -16.52
C GLY A 62 20.76 -14.12 -16.82
N HIS A 63 19.91 -14.32 -15.81
CA HIS A 63 18.50 -14.64 -16.01
C HIS A 63 17.65 -13.38 -16.22
N ASP A 64 16.99 -13.27 -17.37
CA ASP A 64 15.99 -12.22 -17.60
C ASP A 64 14.63 -12.66 -17.06
N TRP A 65 14.47 -12.54 -15.74
CA TRP A 65 13.26 -12.89 -15.02
C TRP A 65 11.99 -12.24 -15.59
N LYS A 66 12.11 -11.11 -16.31
CA LYS A 66 10.97 -10.38 -16.90
C LYS A 66 10.28 -11.17 -18.01
N HIS A 67 10.95 -12.17 -18.59
CA HIS A 67 10.39 -13.05 -19.60
C HIS A 67 9.57 -14.21 -19.03
N TYR A 68 9.67 -14.47 -17.72
CA TYR A 68 8.93 -15.56 -17.10
C TYR A 68 7.46 -15.16 -16.90
N PRO A 69 6.51 -16.04 -17.27
CA PRO A 69 5.10 -15.82 -16.98
C PRO A 69 4.86 -15.84 -15.46
N GLY A 70 3.80 -15.17 -15.02
CA GLY A 70 3.62 -14.77 -13.62
C GLY A 70 3.60 -15.88 -12.56
N ARG A 71 3.42 -17.16 -12.91
CA ARG A 71 3.57 -18.28 -11.96
C ARG A 71 4.99 -18.83 -11.92
N GLU A 72 5.62 -19.01 -13.07
CA GLU A 72 7.00 -19.50 -13.15
C GLU A 72 7.97 -18.55 -12.44
N ILE A 73 7.72 -17.23 -12.50
CA ILE A 73 8.53 -16.29 -11.73
C ILE A 73 8.44 -16.53 -10.22
N ILE A 74 7.29 -16.96 -9.71
CA ILE A 74 7.11 -17.23 -8.28
C ILE A 74 7.82 -18.53 -7.91
N GLU A 75 7.65 -19.58 -8.71
CA GLU A 75 8.27 -20.88 -8.47
C GLU A 75 9.81 -20.82 -8.49
N ASN A 76 10.38 -20.01 -9.38
CA ASN A 76 11.83 -19.91 -9.53
C ASN A 76 12.46 -18.80 -8.69
N PHE A 77 11.70 -17.73 -8.37
CA PHE A 77 12.26 -16.51 -7.78
C PHE A 77 11.64 -16.08 -6.44
N ALA A 78 10.61 -16.77 -5.92
CA ALA A 78 10.08 -16.44 -4.60
C ALA A 78 10.90 -17.08 -3.47
N VAL A 79 11.16 -16.30 -2.43
CA VAL A 79 11.78 -16.75 -1.17
C VAL A 79 10.70 -16.92 -0.11
N ASP A 80 10.86 -17.89 0.79
CA ASP A 80 9.96 -18.08 1.93
C ASP A 80 9.94 -16.83 2.83
N GLY A 81 8.77 -16.22 2.97
CA GLY A 81 8.55 -14.97 3.68
C GLY A 81 7.83 -15.11 5.02
N LYS A 82 7.68 -16.33 5.54
CA LYS A 82 6.97 -16.60 6.80
C LYS A 82 7.57 -15.88 8.02
N ASP A 83 8.87 -15.57 7.98
CA ASP A 83 9.60 -15.00 9.11
C ASP A 83 9.48 -13.47 9.19
N PHE A 84 8.86 -12.82 8.19
CA PHE A 84 8.66 -11.37 8.15
C PHE A 84 7.51 -10.91 9.06
N ILE A 85 7.56 -11.23 10.35
CA ILE A 85 6.56 -10.87 11.35
C ILE A 85 7.16 -9.82 12.30
N LEU A 86 6.43 -8.72 12.54
CA LEU A 86 6.83 -7.74 13.57
C LEU A 86 6.63 -8.36 14.95
N SER A 87 7.70 -8.42 15.76
CA SER A 87 7.56 -8.68 17.18
C SER A 87 6.94 -7.46 17.87
N ASP A 88 6.05 -7.69 18.84
CA ASP A 88 5.33 -6.63 19.57
C ASP A 88 6.25 -5.60 20.25
N GLU A 89 7.51 -5.95 20.48
CA GLU A 89 8.49 -5.12 21.18
C GLU A 89 9.19 -4.10 20.27
N THR A 90 9.06 -4.22 18.95
CA THR A 90 9.81 -3.42 17.97
C THR A 90 8.88 -2.74 16.96
N TYR A 91 8.08 -1.78 17.44
CA TYR A 91 7.26 -0.93 16.56
C TYR A 91 8.14 0.08 15.79
N ASP A 92 8.89 -0.41 14.80
CA ASP A 92 9.58 0.47 13.86
C ASP A 92 8.71 0.67 12.60
N TYR A 93 8.08 1.84 12.51
CA TYR A 93 7.34 2.25 11.32
C TYR A 93 8.23 2.29 10.06
N ALA A 94 9.56 2.30 10.21
CA ALA A 94 10.51 2.23 9.10
C ALA A 94 10.58 0.85 8.42
N ALA A 95 9.95 -0.20 8.99
CA ALA A 95 9.98 -1.54 8.41
C ALA A 95 8.99 -1.75 7.24
N TYR A 96 8.10 -0.79 6.94
CA TYR A 96 7.11 -0.94 5.88
C TYR A 96 7.61 -0.48 4.50
N TRP A 97 7.68 -1.42 3.57
CA TRP A 97 8.08 -1.19 2.19
C TRP A 97 6.90 -1.24 1.24
N PRO A 98 6.84 -0.37 0.21
CA PRO A 98 5.81 -0.49 -0.81
C PRO A 98 5.88 -1.88 -1.46
N CYS A 99 4.74 -2.55 -1.58
CA CYS A 99 4.70 -3.88 -2.15
C CYS A 99 3.44 -4.11 -2.97
N ARG A 100 3.38 -5.22 -3.69
CA ARG A 100 2.20 -5.69 -4.41
C ARG A 100 1.92 -7.15 -4.07
N VAL A 101 0.68 -7.45 -3.69
CA VAL A 101 0.21 -8.83 -3.57
C VAL A 101 -0.01 -9.43 -4.96
N PHE A 102 0.55 -10.61 -5.19
CA PHE A 102 0.43 -11.39 -6.42
C PHE A 102 -0.59 -12.51 -6.29
N ILE A 103 -0.47 -13.30 -5.23
CA ILE A 103 -1.33 -14.47 -4.96
C ILE A 103 -1.80 -14.40 -3.52
N LYS A 104 -3.07 -14.75 -3.31
CA LYS A 104 -3.64 -15.06 -2.00
C LYS A 104 -4.02 -16.53 -1.99
N GLU A 105 -3.57 -17.27 -1.00
CA GLU A 105 -3.85 -18.68 -0.79
C GLU A 105 -4.52 -18.86 0.56
N ASP A 106 -5.63 -19.60 0.58
CA ASP A 106 -6.30 -20.00 1.80
C ASP A 106 -5.65 -21.32 2.26
N VAL A 107 -4.96 -21.30 3.40
CA VAL A 107 -4.32 -22.47 4.02
C VAL A 107 -5.11 -22.89 5.27
N ASP A 108 -4.96 -24.14 5.70
CA ASP A 108 -5.73 -24.67 6.84
C ASP A 108 -5.55 -23.83 8.12
N GLU A 109 -4.39 -23.20 8.29
CA GLU A 109 -4.01 -22.37 9.44
C GLU A 109 -4.12 -20.85 9.15
N GLY A 110 -4.84 -20.43 8.10
CA GLY A 110 -5.12 -19.01 7.85
C GLY A 110 -4.98 -18.60 6.39
N GLU A 111 -4.46 -17.40 6.17
CA GLU A 111 -4.25 -16.85 4.83
C GLU A 111 -2.77 -16.64 4.59
N SER A 112 -2.30 -17.07 3.43
CA SER A 112 -0.93 -16.85 2.99
C SER A 112 -0.88 -16.05 1.70
N TYR A 113 0.18 -15.26 1.55
CA TYR A 113 0.32 -14.33 0.45
C TYR A 113 1.63 -14.56 -0.28
N THR A 114 1.60 -14.37 -1.60
CA THR A 114 2.83 -14.09 -2.36
C THR A 114 2.87 -12.61 -2.66
N VAL A 115 3.95 -11.94 -2.27
CA VAL A 115 4.11 -10.49 -2.40
C VAL A 115 5.37 -10.15 -3.17
N ARG A 116 5.35 -9.04 -3.90
CA ARG A 116 6.54 -8.41 -4.48
C ARG A 116 6.86 -7.14 -3.73
N ILE A 117 8.07 -7.05 -3.20
CA ILE A 117 8.57 -5.83 -2.57
C ILE A 117 9.10 -4.89 -3.66
N PHE A 118 8.68 -3.63 -3.62
CA PHE A 118 9.18 -2.59 -4.51
C PHE A 118 10.29 -1.80 -3.84
N GLN A 119 11.30 -1.50 -4.65
CA GLN A 119 12.41 -0.65 -4.22
C GLN A 119 11.94 0.80 -4.07
N MET A 120 12.30 1.43 -2.95
CA MET A 120 12.18 2.87 -2.80
C MET A 120 13.31 3.57 -3.58
N PRO A 121 13.04 4.71 -4.24
CA PRO A 121 14.08 5.48 -4.92
C PRO A 121 15.22 5.83 -3.95
N LYS A 122 16.46 5.68 -4.42
CA LYS A 122 17.72 5.93 -3.69
C LYS A 122 17.62 7.10 -2.70
N SER A 123 17.82 6.84 -1.42
CA SER A 123 18.66 7.76 -0.65
C SER A 123 20.11 7.48 -1.06
N SER A 124 20.97 8.49 -1.14
CA SER A 124 22.29 8.41 -1.80
C SER A 124 23.27 7.39 -1.20
N ASN A 125 22.93 6.72 -0.10
CA ASN A 125 23.83 5.87 0.69
C ASN A 125 23.41 4.40 0.83
N THR A 126 22.34 3.93 0.19
CA THR A 126 21.93 2.51 0.35
C THR A 126 22.63 1.63 -0.69
N PRO A 127 23.61 0.79 -0.32
CA PRO A 127 24.72 0.54 -1.24
C PRO A 127 24.64 -0.71 -2.12
N TRP A 128 23.68 -1.65 -2.01
CA TRP A 128 23.81 -2.94 -2.73
C TRP A 128 22.55 -3.44 -3.46
N TRP A 129 21.35 -3.16 -2.96
CA TRP A 129 20.09 -3.64 -3.55
C TRP A 129 19.71 -3.09 -4.94
N HIS A 130 20.50 -2.17 -5.50
CA HIS A 130 20.23 -1.49 -6.77
C HIS A 130 20.91 -2.15 -7.98
N SER A 131 21.89 -3.03 -7.76
CA SER A 131 22.75 -3.51 -8.84
C SER A 131 22.13 -4.62 -9.70
N ALA A 132 21.26 -5.45 -9.13
CA ALA A 132 20.82 -6.68 -9.79
C ALA A 132 19.39 -6.67 -10.36
N ASP A 133 18.61 -5.60 -10.17
CA ASP A 133 17.21 -5.48 -10.67
C ASP A 133 16.36 -6.74 -10.43
N LEU A 134 16.55 -7.44 -9.31
CA LEU A 134 15.89 -8.71 -9.03
C LEU A 134 14.42 -8.53 -8.59
N PRO A 135 13.53 -9.47 -8.94
CA PRO A 135 12.16 -9.46 -8.45
C PRO A 135 12.16 -9.98 -7.01
N ARG A 136 12.10 -9.07 -6.02
CA ARG A 136 11.97 -9.44 -4.60
C ARG A 136 10.59 -10.02 -4.33
N LEU A 137 10.45 -11.33 -4.54
CA LEU A 137 9.23 -12.07 -4.35
C LEU A 137 9.31 -12.86 -3.04
N LEU A 138 8.30 -12.74 -2.20
CA LEU A 138 8.17 -13.51 -0.97
C LEU A 138 6.92 -14.36 -1.06
N SER A 139 7.07 -15.69 -0.95
CA SER A 139 5.98 -16.65 -0.80
C SER A 139 5.70 -16.89 0.68
N ASN A 140 4.62 -17.61 1.01
CA ASN A 140 4.23 -17.92 2.39
C ASN A 140 4.15 -16.69 3.32
N TYR A 141 3.85 -15.51 2.77
CA TYR A 141 3.97 -14.25 3.47
C TYR A 141 2.75 -14.03 4.39
N PRO A 142 2.95 -13.72 5.68
CA PRO A 142 1.89 -13.65 6.67
C PRO A 142 0.96 -12.45 6.46
N ARG A 143 -0.32 -12.61 6.82
CA ARG A 143 -1.37 -11.60 6.63
C ARG A 143 -1.13 -10.35 7.46
N GLU A 144 -0.70 -10.53 8.70
CA GLU A 144 -0.40 -9.48 9.69
C GLU A 144 0.70 -8.54 9.21
N SER A 145 1.54 -9.02 8.30
CA SER A 145 2.66 -8.28 7.73
C SER A 145 2.29 -7.41 6.54
N LEU A 146 1.03 -7.50 6.09
CA LEU A 146 0.44 -6.65 5.06
C LEU A 146 -0.37 -5.51 5.67
N LYS A 147 -0.01 -4.27 5.30
CA LYS A 147 -0.79 -3.07 5.60
C LYS A 147 -1.34 -2.44 4.33
N PHE A 148 -2.57 -1.94 4.44
CA PHE A 148 -3.28 -1.24 3.39
C PHE A 148 -3.30 0.24 3.71
N PHE A 149 -2.91 1.05 2.74
CA PHE A 149 -2.87 2.49 2.85
C PHE A 149 -3.71 3.10 1.75
N ASN A 150 -4.42 4.19 2.08
CA ASN A 150 -5.03 5.02 1.07
C ASN A 150 -3.92 5.72 0.28
N LYS A 151 -4.00 5.68 -1.05
CA LYS A 151 -3.14 6.51 -1.89
C LYS A 151 -3.35 7.98 -1.52
N PRO A 152 -2.27 8.80 -1.54
CA PRO A 152 -2.40 10.23 -1.30
C PRO A 152 -3.50 10.84 -2.16
N TYR A 153 -4.35 11.66 -1.55
CA TYR A 153 -5.48 12.33 -2.21
C TYR A 153 -6.53 11.41 -2.85
N LYS A 154 -6.59 10.14 -2.44
CA LYS A 154 -7.57 9.16 -2.92
C LYS A 154 -8.43 8.56 -1.79
N SER A 155 -8.27 9.03 -0.56
CA SER A 155 -9.21 8.68 0.52
C SER A 155 -10.56 9.36 0.29
N ASP A 156 -11.59 8.87 0.96
CA ASP A 156 -12.97 9.36 0.82
C ASP A 156 -13.10 10.87 1.10
N GLN A 157 -12.27 11.39 2.01
CA GLN A 157 -12.21 12.84 2.31
C GLN A 157 -11.82 13.70 1.10
N HIS A 158 -11.10 13.12 0.14
CA HIS A 158 -10.63 13.78 -1.08
C HIS A 158 -11.55 13.60 -2.28
N LEU A 159 -12.64 12.82 -2.16
CA LEU A 159 -13.61 12.68 -3.25
C LEU A 159 -14.23 14.06 -3.55
N PRO A 160 -14.41 14.44 -4.84
CA PRO A 160 -14.99 15.73 -5.20
C PRO A 160 -16.35 15.99 -4.57
N ASN A 161 -17.14 14.93 -4.39
CA ASN A 161 -18.47 14.96 -3.78
C ASN A 161 -18.47 14.46 -2.33
N ALA A 162 -17.29 14.39 -1.69
CA ALA A 162 -17.20 14.06 -0.27
C ALA A 162 -17.98 15.10 0.51
N PHE A 163 -18.88 14.64 1.38
CA PHE A 163 -19.59 15.55 2.26
C PHE A 163 -18.57 16.22 3.20
N ARG A 164 -18.45 17.55 3.11
CA ARG A 164 -17.60 18.36 4.00
C ARG A 164 -18.50 19.36 4.72
N HIS A 165 -18.77 19.15 6.01
CA HIS A 165 -19.48 20.13 6.82
C HIS A 165 -18.48 21.21 7.22
N HIS A 166 -18.68 22.44 6.77
CA HIS A 166 -17.99 23.58 7.37
C HIS A 166 -18.45 23.71 8.82
N ILE A 167 -17.53 23.52 9.77
CA ILE A 167 -17.77 23.80 11.17
C ILE A 167 -17.44 25.26 11.39
N GLY A 168 -18.47 26.10 11.53
CA GLY A 168 -18.31 27.50 11.90
C GLY A 168 -17.82 27.61 13.34
N LEU A 169 -16.51 27.69 13.52
CA LEU A 169 -15.91 28.02 14.79
C LEU A 169 -15.91 29.54 14.95
N ARG A 170 -16.39 30.04 16.09
CA ARG A 170 -16.40 31.48 16.37
C ARG A 170 -14.98 31.98 16.60
N ASP A 171 -14.64 33.16 16.09
CA ASP A 171 -13.29 33.73 16.21
C ASP A 171 -12.84 33.99 17.65
N ASP A 172 -13.78 34.12 18.60
CA ASP A 172 -13.48 34.38 20.00
C ASP A 172 -12.95 33.15 20.76
N ILE A 173 -13.05 31.95 20.19
CA ILE A 173 -12.47 30.74 20.79
C ILE A 173 -10.96 30.66 20.57
N PHE A 174 -10.43 31.35 19.56
CA PHE A 174 -9.01 31.32 19.24
C PHE A 174 -8.25 32.33 20.12
N PRO A 175 -7.16 31.91 20.78
CA PRO A 175 -6.30 32.81 21.54
C PRO A 175 -5.82 33.99 20.69
N GLN A 176 -5.75 35.18 21.28
CA GLN A 176 -5.32 36.40 20.58
C GLN A 176 -3.88 36.31 20.04
N GLN A 177 -3.06 35.41 20.60
CA GLN A 177 -1.69 35.14 20.15
C GLN A 177 -1.63 34.35 18.83
N TRP A 178 -2.74 33.69 18.43
CA TRP A 178 -2.83 32.88 17.20
C TRP A 178 -3.46 33.63 16.04
N LYS A 179 -4.08 34.78 16.31
CA LYS A 179 -4.63 35.65 15.29
C LYS A 179 -3.46 36.40 14.66
N ASP A 180 -3.36 36.36 13.34
CA ASP A 180 -2.34 37.12 12.64
C ASP A 180 -2.50 38.61 12.98
N ARG A 181 -1.40 39.25 13.37
CA ARG A 181 -1.37 40.65 13.82
C ARG A 181 -1.03 41.61 12.68
N SER A 182 -1.03 41.13 11.44
CA SER A 182 -0.82 41.94 10.25
C SER A 182 -2.03 42.85 9.99
N ALA A 183 -1.97 44.05 10.56
CA ALA A 183 -2.77 45.21 10.16
C ALA A 183 -1.91 46.17 9.33
#